data_AF-A0A0D3V7H9-F1
#
_entry.id   AF-A0A0D3V7H9-F1
#
_cell.length_a   1.000
_cell.length_b   1.000
_cell.length_c   1.000
_cell.angle_alpha   90.00
_cell.angle_beta   90.00
_cell.angle_gamma   90.00
#
_symmetry.space_group_name_H-M   'P 1'
#
loop_
_entity.id
_entity.type
_entity.pdbx_description
1 polymer ?
#
loop_
_entity_poly.entity_id
_entity_poly.type
_entity_poly.pdbx_seq_one_letter_code
_entity_poly.pdbx_strand_id
1 'polypeptide(L)'
;MNEDIRIYKTKIAIERGFIELLKHNDFKDITIKKICDQSLIGRSTFYSHYLDKYDLLEKIVKQYASDFKYEIEQRFDSMDDGKVANAIELVTDNMIEHKFEISTLLAVHVVSADLRKEFEGILFSTCLEYLNQQISSSSIALEYLAELYAANSMVFLHWVLKNGKDTNIIFLSNQIQEYIFNQLKSNLYKD
;
A
#
# COMPACT_ATOMS: atom_id res chain seq x y z
N MET A 1 31.60 -0.77 -1.18
CA MET A 1 31.05 -0.78 -2.55
C MET A 1 30.71 -2.17 -3.09
N ASN A 2 31.64 -3.12 -3.26
CA ASN A 2 31.28 -4.47 -3.75
C ASN A 2 30.50 -5.32 -2.73
N GLU A 3 30.78 -5.18 -1.43
CA GLU A 3 30.01 -5.84 -0.37
C GLU A 3 28.56 -5.35 -0.32
N ASP A 4 28.35 -4.03 -0.43
CA ASP A 4 27.00 -3.44 -0.43
C ASP A 4 26.13 -3.99 -1.57
N ILE A 5 26.70 -4.15 -2.77
CA ILE A 5 26.00 -4.71 -3.92
C ILE A 5 25.64 -6.18 -3.69
N ARG A 6 26.54 -6.96 -3.09
CA ARG A 6 26.30 -8.39 -2.79
C ARG A 6 25.22 -8.55 -1.72
N ILE A 7 25.26 -7.73 -0.67
CA ILE A 7 24.24 -7.69 0.38
C ILE A 7 22.88 -7.35 -0.23
N TYR A 8 22.81 -6.30 -1.06
CA TYR A 8 21.56 -5.88 -1.71
C TYR A 8 20.97 -6.97 -2.62
N LYS A 9 21.78 -7.58 -3.49
CA LYS A 9 21.33 -8.67 -4.36
C LYS A 9 20.83 -9.88 -3.57
N THR A 10 21.48 -10.20 -2.45
CA THR A 10 21.08 -11.30 -1.58
C THR A 10 19.75 -11.02 -0.90
N LYS A 11 19.57 -9.80 -0.38
CA LYS A 11 18.30 -9.34 0.20
C LYS A 11 17.15 -9.49 -0.79
N ILE A 12 17.32 -8.98 -2.03
CA ILE A 12 16.31 -9.11 -3.09
C ILE A 12 15.99 -10.58 -3.40
N ALA A 13 17.01 -11.45 -3.48
CA ALA A 13 16.79 -12.86 -3.76
C ALA A 13 15.98 -13.56 -2.65
N ILE A 14 16.24 -13.20 -1.38
CA ILE A 14 15.48 -13.70 -0.23
C ILE A 14 14.02 -13.21 -0.32
N GLU A 15 13.80 -11.92 -0.50
CA GLU A 15 12.47 -11.32 -0.52
C GLU A 15 11.62 -11.86 -1.68
N ARG A 16 12.19 -11.92 -2.90
CA ARG A 16 11.50 -12.50 -4.06
C ARG A 16 11.17 -13.98 -3.87
N GLY A 17 12.12 -14.77 -3.37
CA GLY A 17 11.88 -16.19 -3.11
C GLY A 17 10.80 -16.40 -2.05
N PHE A 18 10.78 -15.56 -1.01
CA PHE A 18 9.75 -15.61 0.01
C PHE A 18 8.36 -15.21 -0.50
N ILE A 19 8.25 -14.14 -1.28
CA ILE A 19 6.98 -13.72 -1.90
C ILE A 19 6.47 -14.79 -2.88
N GLU A 20 7.34 -15.40 -3.67
CA GLU A 20 6.95 -16.52 -4.54
C GLU A 20 6.40 -17.71 -3.73
N LEU A 21 6.99 -18.02 -2.58
CA LEU A 21 6.45 -19.05 -1.70
C LEU A 21 5.08 -18.68 -1.13
N LEU A 22 4.88 -17.42 -0.73
CA LEU A 22 3.59 -16.92 -0.24
C LEU A 22 2.48 -17.00 -1.29
N LYS A 23 2.82 -16.97 -2.58
CA LYS A 23 1.83 -17.12 -3.64
C LYS A 23 1.15 -18.48 -3.64
N HIS A 24 1.87 -19.54 -3.23
CA HIS A 24 1.41 -20.93 -3.35
C HIS A 24 1.26 -21.65 -2.01
N ASN A 25 1.61 -21.00 -0.89
CA ASN A 25 1.62 -21.62 0.44
C ASN A 25 1.06 -20.65 1.48
N ASP A 26 0.34 -21.16 2.47
CA ASP A 26 0.04 -20.38 3.68
C ASP A 26 1.34 -20.00 4.39
N PHE A 27 1.42 -18.78 4.93
CA PHE A 27 2.60 -18.29 5.66
C PHE A 27 3.08 -19.26 6.77
N LYS A 28 2.15 -19.92 7.46
CA LYS A 28 2.47 -20.90 8.53
C LYS A 28 3.31 -22.08 8.02
N ASP A 29 3.11 -22.50 6.77
CA ASP A 29 3.73 -23.68 6.15
C ASP A 29 5.08 -23.37 5.47
N ILE A 30 5.44 -22.08 5.40
CA ILE A 30 6.75 -21.63 4.91
C ILE A 30 7.77 -21.81 6.02
N THR A 31 8.90 -22.43 5.69
CA THR A 31 10.04 -22.62 6.61
C THR A 31 11.26 -21.88 6.08
N ILE A 32 12.21 -21.56 6.96
CA ILE A 32 13.50 -20.96 6.56
C ILE A 32 14.20 -21.85 5.52
N LYS A 33 14.08 -23.18 5.63
CA LYS A 33 14.62 -24.10 4.63
C LYS A 33 14.01 -23.84 3.25
N LYS A 34 12.67 -23.78 3.13
CA LYS A 34 12.00 -23.50 1.85
C LYS A 34 12.46 -22.16 1.27
N ILE A 35 12.60 -21.13 2.11
CA ILE A 35 13.07 -19.80 1.67
C ILE A 35 14.50 -19.90 1.14
N CYS A 36 15.42 -20.52 1.88
CA CYS A 36 16.79 -20.72 1.44
C CYS A 36 16.88 -21.51 0.12
N ASP A 37 16.11 -22.58 -0.01
CA ASP A 37 16.07 -23.43 -1.19
C ASP A 37 15.54 -22.64 -2.41
N GLN A 38 14.46 -21.87 -2.24
CA GLN A 38 13.86 -21.03 -3.29
C GLN A 38 14.79 -19.87 -3.71
N SER A 39 15.48 -19.27 -2.75
CA SER A 39 16.37 -18.12 -2.99
C SER A 39 17.80 -18.51 -3.37
N LEU A 40 18.12 -19.81 -3.43
CA LEU A 40 19.44 -20.36 -3.74
C LEU A 40 20.55 -19.85 -2.80
N ILE A 41 20.28 -19.81 -1.49
CA ILE A 41 21.23 -19.36 -0.46
C ILE A 41 21.38 -20.36 0.68
N GLY A 42 22.45 -20.23 1.46
CA GLY A 42 22.62 -20.97 2.71
C GLY A 42 21.82 -20.37 3.87
N ARG A 43 21.52 -21.18 4.90
CA ARG A 43 20.85 -20.72 6.13
C ARG A 43 21.63 -19.64 6.86
N SER A 44 22.96 -19.76 6.94
CA SER A 44 23.81 -18.73 7.56
C SER A 44 23.65 -17.38 6.86
N THR A 45 23.50 -17.37 5.53
CA THR A 45 23.22 -16.16 4.74
C THR A 45 21.82 -15.60 5.01
N PHE A 46 20.81 -16.44 5.19
CA PHE A 46 19.50 -15.96 5.61
C PHE A 46 19.59 -15.23 6.95
N TYR A 47 20.24 -15.86 7.93
CA TYR A 47 20.36 -15.34 9.29
C TYR A 47 21.28 -14.12 9.42
N SER A 48 22.10 -13.80 8.40
CA SER A 48 22.83 -12.53 8.37
C SER A 48 21.95 -11.33 7.98
N HIS A 49 20.73 -11.57 7.50
CA HIS A 49 19.80 -10.51 7.08
C HIS A 49 18.50 -10.48 7.90
N TYR A 50 18.03 -11.65 8.34
CA TYR A 50 16.73 -11.80 8.99
C TYR A 50 16.81 -12.74 10.20
N LEU A 51 16.09 -12.40 11.27
CA LEU A 51 16.04 -13.21 12.49
C LEU A 51 15.25 -14.52 12.26
N ASP A 52 14.12 -14.39 11.58
CA ASP A 52 13.24 -15.49 11.19
C ASP A 52 12.32 -15.03 10.03
N LYS A 53 11.29 -15.83 9.71
CA LYS A 53 10.33 -15.49 8.64
C LYS A 53 9.36 -14.37 9.01
N TYR A 54 9.15 -14.08 10.30
CA TYR A 54 8.30 -12.99 10.76
C TYR A 54 9.04 -11.67 10.57
N ASP A 55 10.30 -11.58 11.00
CA ASP A 55 11.16 -10.40 10.76
C ASP A 55 11.32 -10.11 9.25
N LEU A 56 11.44 -11.16 8.42
CA LEU A 56 11.42 -11.00 6.96
C LEU A 56 10.10 -10.38 6.46
N LEU A 57 8.96 -10.93 6.87
CA LEU A 57 7.65 -10.42 6.45
C LEU A 57 7.44 -8.97 6.93
N GLU A 58 7.77 -8.67 8.18
CA GLU A 58 7.66 -7.33 8.77
C GLU A 58 8.47 -6.30 7.98
N LYS A 59 9.72 -6.62 7.63
CA LYS A 59 10.57 -5.73 6.83
C LYS A 59 10.02 -5.50 5.43
N ILE A 60 9.49 -6.54 4.77
CA ILE A 60 8.88 -6.42 3.44
C ILE A 60 7.61 -5.57 3.54
N VAL A 61 6.69 -5.89 4.44
CA VAL A 61 5.43 -5.15 4.63
C VAL A 61 5.71 -3.69 4.94
N LYS A 62 6.67 -3.40 5.82
CA LYS A 62 7.06 -2.04 6.16
C LYS A 62 7.61 -1.26 4.95
N GLN A 63 8.39 -1.91 4.09
CA GLN A 63 8.89 -1.29 2.86
C GLN A 63 7.72 -0.87 1.95
N TYR A 64 6.85 -1.82 1.57
CA TYR A 64 5.69 -1.53 0.72
C TYR A 64 4.72 -0.51 1.34
N ALA A 65 4.49 -0.58 2.65
CA ALA A 65 3.66 0.39 3.37
C ALA A 65 4.26 1.80 3.33
N SER A 66 5.60 1.91 3.45
CA SER A 66 6.29 3.21 3.42
C SER A 66 6.28 3.82 2.02
N ASP A 67 6.49 3.00 0.99
CA ASP A 67 6.42 3.43 -0.41
C ASP A 67 4.99 3.89 -0.75
N PHE A 68 3.98 3.11 -0.36
CA PHE A 68 2.58 3.48 -0.53
C PHE A 68 2.19 4.75 0.24
N LYS A 69 2.66 4.91 1.48
CA LYS A 69 2.42 6.13 2.26
C LYS A 69 2.92 7.37 1.54
N TYR A 70 4.15 7.32 1.02
CA TYR A 70 4.72 8.42 0.26
C TYR A 70 3.86 8.78 -0.96
N GLU A 71 3.41 7.78 -1.73
CA GLU A 71 2.54 8.00 -2.89
C GLU A 71 1.20 8.65 -2.51
N ILE A 72 0.58 8.20 -1.41
CA ILE A 72 -0.69 8.77 -0.94
C ILE A 72 -0.52 10.20 -0.43
N GLU A 73 0.56 10.49 0.31
CA GLU A 73 0.89 11.87 0.72
C GLU A 73 1.05 12.78 -0.50
N GLN A 74 1.83 12.37 -1.52
CA GLN A 74 1.97 13.14 -2.76
C GLN A 74 0.65 13.34 -3.51
N ARG A 75 -0.25 12.35 -3.45
CA ARG A 75 -1.60 12.47 -4.02
C ARG A 75 -2.46 13.47 -3.26
N PHE A 76 -2.31 13.61 -1.95
CA PHE A 76 -3.02 14.64 -1.17
C PHE A 76 -2.42 16.03 -1.39
N ASP A 77 -1.09 16.15 -1.48
CA ASP A 77 -0.41 17.41 -1.83
C ASP A 77 -0.86 17.94 -3.20
N SER A 78 -1.23 17.04 -4.12
CA SER A 78 -1.74 17.38 -5.45
C SER A 78 -3.18 17.93 -5.48
N MET A 79 -3.90 17.93 -4.35
CA MET A 79 -5.29 18.42 -4.26
C MET A 79 -5.39 19.92 -4.51
N ASP A 80 -4.47 20.70 -3.96
CA ASP A 80 -4.50 22.16 -4.07
C ASP A 80 -3.99 22.65 -5.44
N ASP A 81 -3.28 21.77 -6.15
CA ASP A 81 -2.69 22.02 -7.47
C ASP A 81 -3.58 21.61 -8.66
N GLY A 82 -4.74 20.99 -8.41
CA GLY A 82 -5.61 20.45 -9.47
C GLY A 82 -4.99 19.29 -10.25
N LYS A 83 -3.99 18.60 -9.69
CA LYS A 83 -3.24 17.51 -10.34
C LYS A 83 -3.61 16.12 -9.82
N VAL A 84 -4.71 16.01 -9.09
CA VAL A 84 -5.14 14.78 -8.41
C VAL A 84 -5.23 13.59 -9.38
N ALA A 85 -5.81 13.79 -10.57
CA ALA A 85 -5.93 12.72 -11.56
C ALA A 85 -4.56 12.13 -11.96
N ASN A 86 -3.54 12.97 -12.15
CA ASN A 86 -2.19 12.53 -12.49
C ASN A 86 -1.55 11.77 -11.31
N ALA A 87 -1.80 12.22 -10.07
CA ALA A 87 -1.29 11.53 -8.90
C ALA A 87 -1.96 10.15 -8.70
N ILE A 88 -3.27 10.05 -8.94
CA ILE A 88 -3.99 8.76 -8.95
C ILE A 88 -3.41 7.85 -10.05
N GLU A 89 -3.13 8.41 -11.22
CA GLU A 89 -2.53 7.65 -12.32
C GLU A 89 -1.13 7.11 -11.96
N LEU A 90 -0.28 7.94 -11.34
CA LEU A 90 1.05 7.53 -10.87
C LEU A 90 0.98 6.42 -9.80
N VAL A 91 0.11 6.59 -8.80
CA VAL A 91 -0.17 5.54 -7.78
C VAL A 91 -0.60 4.24 -8.47
N THR A 92 -1.48 4.34 -9.46
CA THR A 92 -1.99 3.19 -10.22
C THR A 92 -0.89 2.48 -11.00
N ASP A 93 0.00 3.24 -11.65
CA ASP A 93 1.11 2.68 -12.42
C ASP A 93 2.11 1.95 -11.53
N ASN A 94 2.47 2.53 -10.38
CA ASN A 94 3.35 1.90 -9.39
C ASN A 94 2.74 0.61 -8.81
N MET A 95 1.44 0.61 -8.51
CA MET A 95 0.72 -0.60 -8.09
C MET A 95 0.76 -1.71 -9.14
N ILE A 96 0.67 -1.35 -10.42
CA ILE A 96 0.71 -2.31 -11.52
C ILE A 96 2.12 -2.85 -11.72
N GLU A 97 3.14 -2.01 -11.62
CA GLU A 97 4.55 -2.42 -11.70
C GLU A 97 4.89 -3.49 -10.66
N HIS A 98 4.37 -3.35 -9.45
CA HIS A 98 4.57 -4.29 -8.34
C HIS A 98 3.35 -5.19 -8.05
N LYS A 99 2.49 -5.40 -9.06
CA LYS A 99 1.20 -6.08 -8.89
C LYS A 99 1.32 -7.47 -8.26
N PHE A 100 2.33 -8.23 -8.66
CA PHE A 100 2.52 -9.60 -8.16
C PHE A 100 2.80 -9.61 -6.66
N GLU A 101 3.76 -8.78 -6.23
CA GLU A 101 4.19 -8.67 -4.84
C GLU A 101 3.07 -8.10 -3.97
N ILE A 102 2.48 -6.97 -4.37
CA ILE A 102 1.41 -6.30 -3.61
C ILE A 102 0.19 -7.24 -3.48
N SER A 103 -0.26 -7.86 -4.56
CA SER A 103 -1.42 -8.77 -4.51
C SER A 103 -1.17 -9.98 -3.60
N THR A 104 0.07 -10.48 -3.59
CA THR A 104 0.45 -11.61 -2.74
C THR A 104 0.48 -11.20 -1.28
N LEU A 105 1.10 -10.06 -0.95
CA LEU A 105 1.21 -9.56 0.42
C LEU A 105 -0.15 -9.14 1.00
N LEU A 106 -1.04 -8.55 0.20
CA LEU A 106 -2.40 -8.17 0.64
C LEU A 106 -3.26 -9.38 1.05
N ALA A 107 -2.94 -10.58 0.57
CA ALA A 107 -3.64 -11.81 0.94
C ALA A 107 -3.07 -12.48 2.22
N VAL A 108 -1.96 -11.96 2.76
CA VAL A 108 -1.28 -12.53 3.93
C VAL A 108 -1.70 -11.76 5.18
N HIS A 109 -2.34 -12.45 6.13
CA HIS A 109 -2.79 -11.88 7.39
C HIS A 109 -2.01 -12.47 8.56
N VAL A 110 -0.97 -11.76 8.99
CA VAL A 110 -0.17 -12.08 10.18
C VAL A 110 -0.26 -10.89 11.13
N VAL A 111 -0.50 -11.16 12.42
CA VAL A 111 -0.76 -10.10 13.41
C VAL A 111 0.36 -9.05 13.46
N SER A 112 1.62 -9.46 13.32
CA SER A 112 2.77 -8.56 13.35
C SER A 112 3.05 -7.85 12.03
N ALA A 113 2.48 -8.31 10.91
CA ALA A 113 2.72 -7.76 9.59
C ALA A 113 1.54 -8.07 8.65
N ASP A 114 0.69 -7.07 8.41
CA ASP A 114 -0.48 -7.17 7.55
C ASP A 114 -0.55 -5.94 6.63
N LEU A 115 -0.14 -6.12 5.36
CA LEU A 115 -0.07 -5.02 4.39
C LEU A 115 -1.45 -4.39 4.14
N ARG A 116 -2.52 -5.19 4.22
CA ARG A 116 -3.89 -4.68 3.99
C ARG A 116 -4.26 -3.69 5.10
N LYS A 117 -3.96 -4.02 6.35
CA LYS A 117 -4.19 -3.11 7.49
C LYS A 117 -3.31 -1.86 7.41
N GLU A 118 -2.05 -2.00 7.01
CA GLU A 118 -1.15 -0.84 6.82
C GLU A 118 -1.71 0.10 5.76
N PHE A 119 -2.13 -0.41 4.60
CA PHE A 119 -2.72 0.40 3.52
C PHE A 119 -4.02 1.08 3.95
N GLU A 120 -4.93 0.35 4.60
CA GLU A 120 -6.17 0.91 5.15
C GLU A 120 -5.89 2.04 6.16
N GLY A 121 -4.92 1.83 7.06
CA GLY A 121 -4.51 2.82 8.06
C GLY A 121 -3.87 4.07 7.45
N ILE A 122 -3.02 3.90 6.43
CA ILE A 122 -2.41 5.01 5.66
C ILE A 122 -3.51 5.83 4.98
N LEU A 123 -4.38 5.18 4.19
CA LEU A 123 -5.47 5.86 3.49
C LEU A 123 -6.39 6.63 4.44
N PHE A 124 -6.74 6.01 5.58
CA PHE A 124 -7.56 6.64 6.61
C PHE A 124 -6.86 7.84 7.24
N SER A 125 -5.64 7.65 7.76
CA SER A 125 -4.95 8.68 8.53
C SER A 125 -4.58 9.90 7.68
N THR A 126 -4.08 9.69 6.47
CA THR A 126 -3.74 10.81 5.56
C THR A 126 -5.00 11.57 5.12
N CYS A 127 -6.11 10.87 4.84
CA CYS A 127 -7.37 11.54 4.51
C CYS A 127 -7.93 12.34 5.70
N LEU A 128 -7.93 11.75 6.89
CA LEU A 128 -8.40 12.41 8.10
C LEU A 128 -7.56 13.65 8.44
N GLU A 129 -6.24 13.56 8.29
CA GLU A 129 -5.34 14.70 8.45
C GLU A 129 -5.68 15.82 7.47
N TYR A 130 -5.84 15.50 6.18
CA TYR A 130 -6.25 16.48 5.16
C TYR A 130 -7.61 17.12 5.49
N LEU A 131 -8.61 16.32 5.85
CA LEU A 131 -9.94 16.81 6.20
C LEU A 131 -9.91 17.76 7.40
N ASN A 132 -9.16 17.42 8.46
CA ASN A 132 -9.02 18.27 9.66
C ASN A 132 -8.33 19.61 9.35
N GLN A 133 -7.42 19.66 8.38
CA GLN A 133 -6.78 20.91 7.96
C GLN A 133 -7.70 21.79 7.13
N GLN A 134 -8.58 21.18 6.33
CA GLN A 134 -9.38 21.88 5.31
C GLN A 134 -10.79 22.25 5.79
N ILE A 135 -11.30 21.58 6.83
CA ILE A 135 -12.68 21.70 7.29
C ILE A 135 -12.68 22.13 8.76
N SER A 136 -13.06 23.38 9.02
CA SER A 136 -13.13 23.92 10.39
C SER A 136 -14.42 23.52 11.13
N SER A 137 -15.49 23.21 10.41
CA SER A 137 -16.75 22.73 10.98
C SER A 137 -17.44 21.78 10.01
N SER A 138 -18.08 20.73 10.51
CA SER A 138 -18.82 19.77 9.68
C SER A 138 -20.00 19.23 10.48
N SER A 139 -21.14 19.05 9.80
CA SER A 139 -22.29 18.34 10.38
C SER A 139 -22.09 16.83 10.43
N ILE A 140 -21.10 16.30 9.70
CA ILE A 140 -20.73 14.89 9.64
C ILE A 140 -19.33 14.70 10.26
N ALA A 141 -19.15 13.64 11.03
CA ALA A 141 -17.84 13.28 11.60
C ALA A 141 -16.80 13.04 10.50
N LEU A 142 -15.63 13.66 10.62
CA LEU A 142 -14.56 13.57 9.62
C LEU A 142 -13.95 12.16 9.58
N GLU A 143 -13.96 11.45 10.71
CA GLU A 143 -13.52 10.06 10.83
C GLU A 143 -14.35 9.14 9.94
N TYR A 144 -15.68 9.31 9.93
CA TYR A 144 -16.56 8.51 9.05
C TYR A 144 -16.27 8.74 7.56
N LEU A 145 -15.96 9.99 7.19
CA LEU A 145 -15.61 10.34 5.81
C LEU A 145 -14.26 9.75 5.40
N ALA A 146 -13.28 9.77 6.32
CA ALA A 146 -11.99 9.12 6.13
C ALA A 146 -12.12 7.59 6.00
N GLU A 147 -13.00 6.96 6.79
CA GLU A 147 -13.32 5.53 6.66
C GLU A 147 -13.93 5.20 5.28
N LEU A 148 -14.91 5.98 4.83
CA LEU A 148 -15.50 5.83 3.50
C LEU A 148 -14.46 6.00 2.39
N TYR A 149 -13.59 7.00 2.51
CA TYR A 149 -12.50 7.22 1.58
C TYR A 149 -11.55 6.01 1.51
N ALA A 150 -11.12 5.50 2.67
CA ALA A 150 -10.23 4.35 2.75
C ALA A 150 -10.87 3.10 2.13
N ALA A 151 -12.16 2.86 2.44
CA ALA A 151 -12.90 1.74 1.87
C ALA A 151 -13.01 1.82 0.34
N ASN A 152 -13.40 2.98 -0.21
CA ASN A 152 -13.50 3.19 -1.65
C ASN A 152 -12.15 3.08 -2.35
N SER A 153 -11.09 3.63 -1.76
CA SER A 153 -9.74 3.55 -2.29
C SER A 153 -9.22 2.12 -2.29
N MET A 154 -9.52 1.32 -1.25
CA MET A 154 -9.19 -0.11 -1.22
C MET A 154 -9.97 -0.92 -2.26
N VAL A 155 -11.24 -0.58 -2.52
CA VAL A 155 -12.03 -1.19 -3.59
C VAL A 155 -11.37 -0.91 -4.95
N PHE A 156 -11.01 0.34 -5.21
CA PHE A 156 -10.31 0.74 -6.44
C PHE A 156 -8.97 0.01 -6.59
N LEU A 157 -8.12 0.04 -5.55
CA LEU A 157 -6.82 -0.63 -5.52
C LEU A 157 -6.96 -2.13 -5.84
N HIS A 158 -7.86 -2.82 -5.17
CA HIS A 158 -8.08 -4.25 -5.41
C HIS A 158 -8.57 -4.53 -6.84
N TRP A 159 -9.43 -3.66 -7.37
CA TRP A 159 -9.91 -3.76 -8.74
C TRP A 159 -8.77 -3.59 -9.75
N VAL A 160 -7.91 -2.58 -9.57
CA VAL A 160 -6.74 -2.33 -10.43
C VAL A 160 -5.77 -3.49 -10.38
N LEU A 161 -5.42 -3.97 -9.18
CA LEU A 161 -4.52 -5.11 -9.03
C LEU A 161 -5.09 -6.36 -9.70
N LYS A 162 -6.40 -6.55 -9.72
CA LYS A 162 -7.01 -7.70 -10.40
C LYS A 162 -7.06 -7.52 -11.92
N ASN A 163 -7.57 -6.39 -12.39
CA ASN A 163 -7.99 -6.19 -13.79
C ASN A 163 -7.01 -5.37 -14.63
N GLY A 164 -6.02 -4.73 -14.00
CA GLY A 164 -5.12 -3.79 -14.65
C GLY A 164 -5.66 -2.35 -14.67
N LYS A 165 -4.96 -1.48 -15.41
CA LYS A 165 -5.31 -0.07 -15.54
C LYS A 165 -6.56 0.10 -16.41
N ASP A 166 -7.51 0.90 -15.94
CA ASP A 166 -8.64 1.37 -16.73
C ASP A 166 -8.86 2.86 -16.48
N THR A 167 -8.69 3.66 -17.53
CA THR A 167 -8.77 5.13 -17.45
C THR A 167 -10.16 5.61 -17.04
N ASN A 168 -11.24 4.91 -17.42
CA ASN A 168 -12.59 5.28 -17.01
C ASN A 168 -12.82 5.04 -15.52
N ILE A 169 -12.25 3.96 -14.97
CA ILE A 169 -12.32 3.67 -13.54
C ILE A 169 -11.47 4.68 -12.74
N ILE A 170 -10.28 5.05 -13.22
CA ILE A 170 -9.46 6.12 -12.63
C ILE A 170 -10.24 7.44 -12.60
N PHE A 171 -10.84 7.81 -13.74
CA PHE A 171 -11.64 9.03 -13.86
C PHE A 171 -12.83 9.01 -12.89
N LEU A 172 -13.58 7.91 -12.82
CA LEU A 172 -14.70 7.76 -11.88
C LEU A 172 -14.24 7.86 -10.43
N SER A 173 -13.14 7.21 -10.05
CA SER A 173 -12.57 7.32 -8.71
C SER A 173 -12.22 8.76 -8.35
N ASN A 174 -11.62 9.51 -9.28
CA ASN A 174 -11.34 10.93 -9.09
C ASN A 174 -12.62 11.76 -8.89
N GLN A 175 -13.63 11.54 -9.74
CA GLN A 175 -14.91 12.25 -9.64
C GLN A 175 -15.66 11.97 -8.33
N ILE A 176 -15.65 10.72 -7.84
CA ILE A 176 -16.26 10.36 -6.54
C ILE A 176 -15.54 11.10 -5.41
N GLN A 177 -14.21 11.13 -5.43
CA GLN A 177 -13.43 11.84 -4.42
C GLN A 177 -13.71 13.35 -4.47
N GLU A 178 -13.62 13.97 -5.65
CA GLU A 178 -13.93 15.39 -5.84
C GLU A 178 -15.34 15.74 -5.35
N TYR A 179 -16.34 14.91 -5.67
CA TYR A 179 -17.71 15.12 -5.21
C TYR A 179 -17.80 15.11 -3.68
N ILE A 180 -17.20 14.12 -3.01
CA ILE A 180 -17.21 14.04 -1.54
C ILE A 180 -16.53 15.26 -0.93
N PHE A 181 -15.31 15.61 -1.36
CA PHE A 181 -14.57 16.74 -0.80
C PHE A 181 -15.23 18.10 -1.11
N ASN A 182 -15.82 18.29 -2.30
CA ASN A 182 -16.49 19.53 -2.67
C ASN A 182 -17.83 19.71 -1.95
N GLN A 183 -18.61 18.64 -1.76
CA GLN A 183 -19.86 18.71 -1.00
C GLN A 183 -19.60 19.14 0.45
N LEU A 184 -18.53 18.63 1.07
CA LEU A 184 -18.11 19.02 2.42
C LEU A 184 -17.74 20.51 2.51
N LYS A 185 -17.03 21.05 1.51
CA LYS A 185 -16.72 22.49 1.44
C LYS A 185 -17.96 23.37 1.20
N SER A 186 -18.97 22.86 0.47
CA SER A 186 -20.17 23.64 0.12
C SER A 186 -21.28 23.64 1.19
N ASN A 187 -21.38 22.59 2.01
CA ASN A 187 -22.34 22.51 3.12
C ASN A 187 -21.94 23.38 4.33
N LEU A 188 -20.78 24.05 4.28
CA LEU A 188 -20.35 25.08 5.23
C LEU A 188 -21.12 26.41 5.10
N TYR A 189 -21.95 26.58 4.07
CA TYR A 189 -22.63 27.85 3.75
C TYR A 189 -24.16 27.77 3.75
N LYS A 190 -24.76 26.73 4.34
CA LYS A 190 -26.22 26.64 4.50
C LYS A 190 -26.60 26.72 5.98
N ASP A 191 -26.58 27.95 6.49
CA ASP A 191 -27.46 28.42 7.57
C ASP A 191 -28.55 29.32 6.96
#